data_AF-A0A7J4NDW9-F1
#
_entry.id   AF-A0A7J4NDW9-F1
#
_cell.length_a   1.000
_cell.length_b   1.000
_cell.length_c   1.000
_cell.angle_alpha   90.00
_cell.angle_beta   90.00
_cell.angle_gamma   90.00
#
_symmetry.space_group_name_H-M   'P 1'
#
loop_
_entity.id
_entity.type
_entity.pdbx_description
1 polymer ?
#
loop_
_entity_poly.entity_id
_entity_poly.type
_entity_poly.pdbx_seq_one_letter_code
_entity_poly.pdbx_strand_id
1 'polypeptide(L)'
;MSADDWSEKHRTLAAAGLVVMGSEARMKIQNLPNLIPLIEAATSANTRMLTGQVIDELLTLVPTEDTIESVAPSPVSLQATLARPESGEAIGRVLAPVRSSEPSPAPRPHGLEHYRLDEFPMQARDVDAEIEIHFDITGASKTEGKMSDIKSFFSDRLKQIRHMMLAGRALPRRPISVVEAWRNRQRHSSRDYEVTLVGLVSDARWTRAGNLS
;
A
#
# COMPACT_ATOMS: atom_id res chain seq x y z
N MET A 1 25.42 -33.84 40.30
CA MET A 1 24.61 -33.52 39.11
C MET A 1 25.57 -33.02 38.06
N SER A 2 25.71 -33.79 36.97
CA SER A 2 26.97 -34.12 36.30
C SER A 2 27.45 -33.09 35.28
N ALA A 3 28.77 -33.03 35.09
CA ALA A 3 29.45 -32.24 34.06
C ALA A 3 29.02 -32.60 32.61
N ASP A 4 28.40 -33.76 32.43
CA ASP A 4 27.92 -34.26 31.12
C ASP A 4 26.79 -33.39 30.55
N ASP A 5 25.86 -32.91 31.38
CA ASP A 5 24.72 -32.08 30.92
C ASP A 5 25.19 -30.74 30.33
N TRP A 6 26.28 -30.17 30.88
CA TRP A 6 26.89 -28.97 30.30
C TRP A 6 27.51 -29.23 28.93
N SER A 7 28.12 -30.40 28.73
CA SER A 7 28.81 -30.71 27.47
C SER A 7 27.82 -30.84 26.31
N GLU A 8 26.63 -31.40 26.56
CA GLU A 8 25.54 -31.53 25.58
C GLU A 8 24.91 -30.16 25.27
N LYS A 9 24.61 -29.37 26.31
CA LYS A 9 24.11 -28.00 26.18
C LYS A 9 25.11 -27.08 25.45
N HIS A 10 26.40 -27.21 25.72
CA HIS A 10 27.45 -26.46 25.02
C HIS A 10 27.58 -26.90 23.55
N ARG A 11 27.48 -28.20 23.26
CA ARG A 11 27.54 -28.72 21.89
C ARG A 11 26.38 -28.23 21.04
N THR A 12 25.17 -28.17 21.59
CA THR A 12 23.98 -27.65 20.90
C THR A 12 24.08 -26.15 20.64
N LEU A 13 24.58 -25.36 21.59
CA LEU A 13 24.83 -23.93 21.39
C LEU A 13 25.96 -23.67 20.37
N ALA A 14 27.04 -24.45 20.42
CA ALA A 14 28.14 -24.35 19.46
C ALA A 14 27.70 -24.74 18.04
N ALA A 15 26.81 -25.74 17.89
CA ALA A 15 26.21 -26.09 16.60
C ALA A 15 25.35 -24.94 16.02
N ALA A 16 24.72 -24.13 16.89
CA ALA A 16 24.02 -22.91 16.51
C ALA A 16 24.96 -21.70 16.28
N GLY A 17 26.27 -21.87 16.44
CA GLY A 17 27.27 -20.82 16.23
C GLY A 17 27.37 -19.81 17.39
N LEU A 18 26.88 -20.17 18.58
CA LEU A 18 26.89 -19.32 19.77
C LEU A 18 28.09 -19.66 20.66
N VAL A 19 28.83 -18.63 21.08
CA VAL A 19 30.00 -18.76 21.96
C VAL A 19 29.65 -18.26 23.36
N VAL A 20 29.73 -19.14 24.35
CA VAL A 20 29.47 -18.80 25.76
C VAL A 20 30.73 -18.25 26.41
N MET A 21 30.65 -17.05 26.99
CA MET A 21 31.76 -16.39 27.66
C MET A 21 31.46 -16.17 29.14
N GLY A 22 32.33 -16.70 30.01
CA GLY A 22 32.28 -16.51 31.47
C GLY A 22 31.59 -17.62 32.24
N SER A 23 31.93 -17.74 33.53
CA SER A 23 31.33 -18.72 34.45
C SER A 23 29.87 -18.41 34.76
N GLU A 24 29.49 -17.12 34.75
CA GLU A 24 28.13 -16.67 35.01
C GLU A 24 27.15 -17.10 33.92
N ALA A 25 27.51 -16.93 32.65
CA ALA A 25 26.72 -17.39 31.51
C ALA A 25 26.54 -18.92 31.53
N ARG A 26 27.58 -19.66 31.92
CA ARG A 26 27.54 -21.11 32.10
C ARG A 26 26.53 -21.54 33.16
N MET A 27 26.51 -20.86 34.31
CA MET A 27 25.56 -21.16 35.40
C MET A 27 24.11 -20.89 34.98
N LYS A 28 23.86 -19.78 34.28
CA LYS A 28 22.51 -19.43 33.80
C LYS A 28 22.00 -20.43 32.77
N ILE A 29 22.83 -20.80 31.80
CA ILE A 29 22.49 -21.80 30.77
C ILE A 29 22.28 -23.19 31.38
N GLN A 30 23.02 -23.55 32.42
CA GLN A 30 22.84 -24.83 33.09
C GLN A 30 21.49 -24.93 33.80
N ASN A 31 21.03 -23.82 34.40
CA ASN A 31 19.74 -23.74 35.09
C ASN A 31 18.54 -23.67 34.13
N LEU A 32 18.75 -23.34 32.85
CA LEU A 32 17.66 -23.28 31.87
C LEU A 32 17.20 -24.69 31.45
N PRO A 33 15.89 -24.98 31.50
CA PRO A 33 15.35 -26.28 31.09
C PRO A 33 15.35 -26.45 29.56
N ASN A 34 15.13 -25.37 28.80
CA ASN A 34 15.05 -25.39 27.33
C ASN A 34 15.98 -24.35 26.71
N LEU A 35 16.83 -24.78 25.76
CA LEU A 35 17.79 -23.93 25.04
C LEU A 35 17.26 -23.38 23.71
N ILE A 36 16.21 -23.99 23.16
CA ILE A 36 15.65 -23.63 21.86
C ILE A 36 15.19 -22.16 21.81
N PRO A 37 14.44 -21.64 22.80
CA PRO A 37 14.00 -20.24 22.75
C PRO A 37 15.15 -19.25 22.83
N LEU A 38 16.23 -19.61 23.54
CA LEU A 38 17.45 -18.80 23.62
C LEU A 38 18.19 -18.75 22.27
N ILE A 39 18.24 -19.89 21.56
CA ILE A 39 18.85 -19.96 20.22
C ILE A 39 18.03 -19.14 19.22
N GLU A 40 16.70 -19.25 19.26
CA GLU A 40 15.81 -18.44 18.42
C GLU A 40 15.96 -16.95 18.71
N ALA A 41 15.96 -16.55 19.99
CA ALA A 41 16.20 -15.16 20.38
C ALA A 41 17.57 -14.67 19.90
N ALA A 42 18.64 -15.44 20.10
CA ALA A 42 20.00 -15.07 19.69
C ALA A 42 20.13 -14.95 18.16
N THR A 43 19.46 -15.82 17.40
CA THR A 43 19.42 -15.72 15.93
C THR A 43 18.64 -14.50 15.46
N SER A 44 17.51 -14.18 16.09
CA SER A 44 16.72 -12.98 15.77
C SER A 44 17.47 -11.68 16.11
N ALA A 45 18.21 -11.66 17.21
CA ALA A 45 19.02 -10.53 17.66
C ALA A 45 20.40 -10.47 16.96
N ASN A 46 20.73 -11.44 16.10
CA ASN A 46 22.01 -11.59 15.41
C ASN A 46 23.24 -11.56 16.35
N THR A 47 23.07 -12.06 17.58
CA THR A 47 24.13 -12.10 18.60
C THR A 47 24.82 -13.44 18.60
N ARG A 48 26.16 -13.46 18.45
CA ARG A 48 26.98 -14.70 18.48
C ARG A 48 27.70 -14.94 19.80
N MET A 49 27.76 -13.93 20.67
CA MET A 49 28.45 -14.00 21.95
C MET A 49 27.44 -13.95 23.09
N LEU A 50 27.43 -14.99 23.93
CA LEU A 50 26.55 -15.09 25.08
C LEU A 50 27.32 -14.72 26.35
N THR A 51 27.15 -13.49 26.81
CA THR A 51 27.56 -13.04 28.15
C THR A 51 26.37 -13.10 29.11
N GLY A 52 26.63 -13.04 30.42
CA GLY A 52 25.58 -13.11 31.44
C GLY A 52 24.48 -12.05 31.29
N GLN A 53 24.82 -10.86 30.76
CA GLN A 53 23.88 -9.76 30.50
C GLN A 53 23.06 -9.99 29.23
N VAL A 54 23.70 -10.43 28.14
CA VAL A 54 23.02 -10.71 26.87
C VAL A 54 22.00 -11.84 27.04
N ILE A 55 22.29 -12.85 27.86
CA ILE A 55 21.34 -13.91 28.16
C ILE A 55 20.09 -13.35 28.85
N ASP A 56 20.23 -12.44 29.81
CA ASP A 56 19.09 -11.82 30.48
C ASP A 56 18.26 -10.99 29.51
N GLU A 57 18.90 -10.20 28.64
CA GLU A 57 18.21 -9.44 27.59
C GLU A 57 17.45 -10.35 26.63
N LEU A 58 18.06 -11.43 26.16
CA LEU A 58 17.41 -12.39 25.26
C LEU A 58 16.23 -13.11 25.94
N LEU A 59 16.34 -13.44 27.22
CA LEU A 59 15.24 -14.05 27.98
C LEU A 59 14.05 -13.10 28.16
N THR A 60 14.24 -11.78 28.16
CA THR A 60 13.11 -10.82 28.17
C THR A 60 12.32 -10.79 26.86
N LEU A 61 12.95 -11.19 25.75
CA LEU A 61 12.34 -11.18 24.42
C LEU A 61 11.60 -12.48 24.10
N VAL A 62 11.86 -13.54 24.87
CA VAL A 62 11.20 -14.84 24.72
C VAL A 62 9.86 -14.82 25.44
N PRO A 63 8.73 -15.07 24.75
CA PRO A 63 7.45 -15.26 25.42
C PRO A 63 7.50 -16.56 26.23
N THR A 64 7.46 -16.46 27.56
CA THR A 64 7.32 -17.63 28.44
C THR A 64 5.88 -18.16 28.36
N GLU A 65 5.69 -19.48 28.54
CA GLU A 65 4.37 -20.13 28.48
C GLU A 65 3.32 -19.48 29.41
N ASP A 66 3.75 -18.87 30.53
CA ASP A 66 2.89 -18.12 31.46
C ASP A 66 2.23 -16.87 30.83
N THR A 67 2.79 -16.33 29.74
CA THR A 67 2.20 -15.17 29.02
C THR A 67 1.03 -15.61 28.13
N ILE A 68 0.94 -16.90 27.78
CA ILE A 68 -0.08 -17.44 26.88
C ILE A 68 -1.44 -17.59 27.59
N GLU A 69 -1.45 -17.77 28.92
CA GLU A 69 -2.70 -17.97 29.68
C GLU A 69 -3.42 -16.67 30.09
N SER A 70 -2.79 -15.50 29.96
CA SER A 70 -3.42 -14.21 30.32
C SER A 70 -3.99 -13.43 29.13
N VAL A 71 -4.34 -14.11 28.04
CA VAL A 71 -5.08 -13.49 26.94
C VAL A 71 -6.50 -13.19 27.44
N ALA A 72 -6.67 -11.98 27.98
CA ALA A 72 -7.97 -11.33 28.09
C ALA A 72 -8.74 -11.56 26.77
N PRO A 73 -10.05 -11.86 26.80
CA PRO A 73 -10.79 -12.15 25.58
C PRO A 73 -10.60 -10.99 24.61
N SER A 74 -9.87 -11.27 23.53
CA SER A 74 -9.71 -10.31 22.45
C SER A 74 -11.10 -9.89 21.99
N PRO A 75 -11.36 -8.59 21.76
CA PRO A 75 -12.67 -8.17 21.29
C PRO A 75 -12.96 -8.92 20.00
N VAL A 76 -14.00 -9.75 20.05
CA VAL A 76 -14.45 -10.56 18.93
C VAL A 76 -14.63 -9.62 17.74
N SER A 77 -13.83 -9.81 16.69
CA SER A 77 -13.98 -9.05 15.47
C SER A 77 -15.38 -9.26 14.91
N LEU A 78 -16.13 -8.18 14.73
CA LEU A 78 -17.44 -8.17 14.07
C LEU A 78 -17.35 -8.57 12.58
N GLN A 79 -16.15 -8.86 12.07
CA GLN A 79 -15.90 -9.29 10.69
C GLN A 79 -15.81 -10.81 10.53
N ALA A 80 -16.08 -11.60 11.57
CA ALA A 80 -16.17 -13.05 11.43
C ALA A 80 -17.40 -13.42 10.58
N THR A 81 -17.16 -13.95 9.37
CA THR A 81 -18.21 -14.35 8.41
C THR A 81 -18.66 -15.81 8.53
N LEU A 82 -18.03 -16.59 9.41
CA LEU A 82 -18.39 -17.97 9.68
C LEU A 82 -19.35 -18.06 10.88
N ALA A 83 -20.35 -18.93 10.77
CA ALA A 83 -21.32 -19.16 11.85
C ALA A 83 -20.60 -19.66 13.11
N ARG A 84 -20.93 -19.08 14.27
CA ARG A 84 -20.42 -19.55 15.55
C ARG A 84 -21.12 -20.88 15.88
N PRO A 85 -20.39 -21.97 16.18
CA PRO A 85 -20.98 -23.30 16.39
C PRO A 85 -21.95 -23.33 17.58
N GLU A 86 -21.79 -22.44 18.54
CA GLU A 86 -22.59 -22.37 19.78
C GLU A 86 -23.96 -21.72 19.61
N SER A 87 -24.16 -20.82 18.62
CA SER A 87 -25.38 -20.02 18.50
C SER A 87 -26.21 -20.29 17.24
N GLY A 88 -25.65 -20.96 16.22
CA GLY A 88 -26.37 -21.29 14.99
C GLY A 88 -26.82 -20.08 14.16
N GLU A 89 -26.53 -18.86 14.59
CA GLU A 89 -26.91 -17.64 13.92
C GLU A 89 -25.92 -17.35 12.78
N ALA A 90 -26.47 -17.21 11.57
CA ALA A 90 -25.71 -16.78 10.41
C ALA A 90 -25.29 -15.31 10.60
N ILE A 91 -23.98 -15.07 10.78
CA ILE A 91 -23.38 -13.72 10.74
C ILE A 91 -23.30 -13.30 9.26
N GLY A 92 -24.46 -13.16 8.64
CA GLY A 92 -24.65 -12.73 7.27
C GLY A 92 -25.37 -11.38 7.23
N ARG A 93 -25.31 -10.72 6.07
CA ARG A 93 -26.10 -9.50 5.83
C ARG A 93 -27.58 -9.89 5.83
N VAL A 94 -28.32 -9.48 6.88
CA VAL A 94 -29.78 -9.58 6.89
C VAL A 94 -30.30 -8.65 5.80
N LEU A 95 -30.85 -9.22 4.72
CA LEU A 95 -31.54 -8.43 3.71
C LEU A 95 -32.77 -7.81 4.37
N ALA A 96 -32.88 -6.49 4.31
CA ALA A 96 -34.08 -5.80 4.75
C ALA A 96 -35.29 -6.40 4.00
N PRO A 97 -36.42 -6.66 4.69
CA PRO A 97 -37.62 -7.14 4.02
C PRO A 97 -37.97 -6.22 2.86
N VAL A 98 -38.06 -6.77 1.65
CA VAL A 98 -38.47 -5.99 0.47
C VAL A 98 -39.96 -5.68 0.60
N ARG A 99 -40.28 -4.57 1.26
CA ARG A 99 -41.62 -4.00 1.25
C ARG A 99 -41.75 -3.22 -0.05
N SER A 100 -42.61 -3.66 -0.96
CA SER A 100 -43.06 -2.79 -2.04
C SER A 100 -43.82 -1.63 -1.40
N SER A 101 -43.21 -0.44 -1.34
CA SER A 101 -43.91 0.76 -0.89
C SER A 101 -45.03 1.06 -1.90
N GLU A 102 -46.25 1.24 -1.42
CA GLU A 102 -47.31 1.77 -2.28
C GLU A 102 -46.91 3.16 -2.76
N PRO A 103 -47.04 3.47 -4.06
CA PRO A 103 -46.67 4.76 -4.60
C PRO A 103 -47.55 5.85 -3.98
N SER A 104 -46.98 6.62 -3.05
CA SER A 104 -47.63 7.82 -2.52
C SER A 104 -47.49 8.97 -3.52
N PRO A 105 -48.52 9.78 -3.72
CA PRO A 105 -48.42 10.97 -4.57
C PRO A 105 -47.32 11.90 -4.04
N ALA A 106 -46.57 12.53 -4.95
CA ALA A 106 -45.50 13.45 -4.59
C ALA A 106 -46.04 14.55 -3.65
N PRO A 107 -45.31 14.89 -2.55
CA PRO A 107 -45.76 15.91 -1.61
C PRO A 107 -45.88 17.25 -2.33
N ARG A 108 -47.07 17.87 -2.26
CA ARG A 108 -47.34 19.18 -2.86
C ARG A 108 -46.66 20.27 -2.02
N PRO A 109 -45.95 21.23 -2.62
CA PRO A 109 -45.44 22.37 -1.88
C PRO A 109 -46.62 23.22 -1.41
N HIS A 110 -46.85 23.22 -0.10
CA HIS A 110 -47.84 24.01 0.62
C HIS A 110 -49.30 23.63 0.28
N GLY A 111 -50.01 22.99 1.22
CA GLY A 111 -51.43 22.60 1.12
C GLY A 111 -52.41 23.78 1.09
N LEU A 112 -52.10 24.83 0.34
CA LEU A 112 -52.90 26.04 0.17
C LEU A 112 -53.84 25.88 -1.03
N GLU A 113 -55.05 26.45 -0.92
CA GLU A 113 -56.12 26.37 -1.94
C GLU A 113 -55.75 27.00 -3.29
N HIS A 114 -54.66 27.76 -3.36
CA HIS A 114 -54.22 28.47 -4.57
C HIS A 114 -53.25 27.65 -5.45
N TYR A 115 -52.94 26.40 -5.09
CA TYR A 115 -52.09 25.54 -5.90
C TYR A 115 -52.82 25.09 -7.17
N ARG A 116 -52.57 25.79 -8.29
CA ARG A 116 -53.11 25.42 -9.61
C ARG A 116 -52.19 24.44 -10.31
N LEU A 117 -52.67 23.22 -10.54
CA LEU A 117 -51.96 22.17 -11.26
C LEU A 117 -51.60 22.58 -12.71
N ASP A 118 -52.39 23.49 -13.30
CA ASP A 118 -52.18 24.00 -14.65
C ASP A 118 -50.87 24.81 -14.79
N GLU A 119 -50.35 25.36 -13.69
CA GLU A 119 -49.10 26.12 -13.66
C GLU A 119 -47.85 25.22 -13.58
N PHE A 120 -48.03 23.93 -13.26
CA PHE A 120 -46.95 22.96 -13.08
C PHE A 120 -47.17 21.73 -13.98
N PRO A 121 -46.85 21.81 -15.29
CA PRO A 121 -47.07 20.72 -16.23
C PRO A 121 -46.25 19.49 -15.83
N MET A 122 -46.94 18.45 -15.34
CA MET A 122 -46.36 17.13 -15.02
C MET A 122 -46.09 16.27 -16.29
N GLN A 123 -46.06 16.88 -17.47
CA GLN A 123 -45.85 16.19 -18.73
C GLN A 123 -44.37 15.84 -18.86
N ALA A 124 -44.04 14.55 -18.75
CA ALA A 124 -42.74 14.06 -19.15
C ALA A 124 -42.57 14.28 -20.66
N ARG A 125 -41.55 15.04 -21.05
CA ARG A 125 -41.12 15.18 -22.44
C ARG A 125 -39.87 14.35 -22.64
N ASP A 126 -39.75 13.72 -23.80
CA ASP A 126 -38.51 13.05 -24.19
C ASP A 126 -37.40 14.12 -24.23
N VAL A 127 -36.33 13.87 -23.48
CA VAL A 127 -35.11 14.69 -23.47
C VAL A 127 -34.06 13.92 -24.22
N ASP A 128 -33.37 14.57 -25.15
CA ASP A 128 -32.21 13.98 -25.82
C ASP A 128 -31.12 13.68 -24.78
N ALA A 129 -30.82 12.39 -24.59
CA ALA A 129 -29.78 11.93 -23.70
C ALA A 129 -28.42 12.00 -24.42
N GLU A 130 -27.91 13.22 -24.65
CA GLU A 130 -26.52 13.39 -25.07
C GLU A 130 -25.63 13.21 -23.83
N ILE A 131 -25.03 12.02 -23.72
CA ILE A 131 -24.13 11.69 -22.62
C ILE A 131 -22.71 12.08 -23.04
N GLU A 132 -22.21 13.20 -22.49
CA GLU A 132 -20.79 13.51 -22.57
C GLU A 132 -20.03 12.70 -21.52
N ILE A 133 -19.25 11.73 -21.97
CA ILE A 133 -18.41 10.92 -21.09
C ILE A 133 -17.21 11.78 -20.66
N HIS A 134 -17.32 12.40 -19.49
CA HIS A 134 -16.14 12.87 -18.78
C HIS A 134 -15.33 11.65 -18.35
N PHE A 135 -14.06 11.57 -18.76
CA PHE A 135 -13.14 10.57 -18.23
C PHE A 135 -13.00 10.81 -16.73
N ASP A 136 -13.74 10.01 -16.01
CA ASP A 136 -13.73 9.89 -14.57
C ASP A 136 -12.27 9.69 -14.11
N ILE A 137 -11.99 10.18 -12.92
CA ILE A 137 -10.89 9.76 -12.07
C ILE A 137 -11.27 8.34 -11.56
N THR A 138 -11.73 7.46 -12.47
CA THR A 138 -12.26 6.13 -12.17
C THR A 138 -11.17 5.39 -11.41
N GLY A 139 -11.43 5.12 -10.13
CA GLY A 139 -10.62 4.31 -9.23
C GLY A 139 -10.54 2.84 -9.62
N ALA A 140 -10.38 2.54 -10.91
CA ALA A 140 -10.12 1.21 -11.45
C ALA A 140 -8.62 0.86 -11.44
N SER A 141 -7.78 1.66 -10.79
CA SER A 141 -6.41 1.27 -10.40
C SER A 141 -6.50 0.13 -9.37
N LYS A 142 -6.73 -1.09 -9.86
CA LYS A 142 -6.78 -2.32 -9.06
C LYS A 142 -5.38 -2.81 -8.66
N THR A 143 -4.34 -2.23 -9.23
CA THR A 143 -2.97 -2.58 -8.90
C THR A 143 -2.46 -1.74 -7.73
N GLU A 144 -1.72 -2.40 -6.86
CA GLU A 144 -1.10 -1.89 -5.64
C GLU A 144 0.00 -0.81 -5.86
N GLY A 145 -0.04 -0.07 -6.99
CA GLY A 145 0.91 0.98 -7.28
C GLY A 145 2.33 0.45 -7.52
N LYS A 146 2.49 -0.61 -8.32
CA LYS A 146 3.81 -1.15 -8.63
C LYS A 146 4.66 -0.13 -9.38
N MET A 147 5.97 -0.23 -9.25
CA MET A 147 6.92 0.60 -10.01
C MET A 147 6.71 0.49 -11.54
N SER A 148 6.23 -0.66 -12.04
CA SER A 148 5.82 -0.85 -13.44
C SER A 148 4.67 0.08 -13.84
N ASP A 149 3.70 0.24 -12.94
CA ASP A 149 2.47 0.98 -13.20
C ASP A 149 2.77 2.47 -13.21
N ILE A 150 3.61 2.92 -12.26
CA ILE A 150 4.12 4.29 -12.20
C ILE A 150 4.87 4.64 -13.49
N LYS A 151 5.78 3.77 -13.96
CA LYS A 151 6.51 3.97 -15.23
C LYS A 151 5.56 4.02 -16.43
N SER A 152 4.58 3.13 -16.47
CA SER A 152 3.58 3.07 -17.55
C SER A 152 2.77 4.36 -17.60
N PHE A 153 2.29 4.84 -16.44
CA PHE A 153 1.57 6.10 -16.30
C PHE A 153 2.35 7.31 -16.86
N PHE A 154 3.63 7.48 -16.46
CA PHE A 154 4.44 8.58 -17.00
C PHE A 154 4.68 8.45 -18.50
N SER A 155 4.85 7.21 -18.99
CA SER A 155 5.04 6.96 -20.43
C SER A 155 3.79 7.31 -21.24
N ASP A 156 2.60 6.96 -20.74
CA ASP A 156 1.33 7.19 -21.43
C ASP A 156 0.94 8.67 -21.37
N ARG A 157 1.16 9.32 -20.22
CA ARG A 157 1.03 10.78 -20.09
C ARG A 157 1.89 11.52 -21.11
N LEU A 158 3.16 11.14 -21.25
CA LEU A 158 4.07 11.76 -22.23
C LEU A 158 3.61 11.52 -23.67
N LYS A 159 3.12 10.32 -24.01
CA LYS A 159 2.57 10.01 -25.33
C LYS A 159 1.34 10.88 -25.64
N GLN A 160 0.43 11.03 -24.69
CA GLN A 160 -0.79 11.82 -24.85
C GLN A 160 -0.46 13.30 -25.04
N ILE A 161 0.39 13.88 -24.18
CA ILE A 161 0.84 15.27 -24.32
C ILE A 161 1.51 15.48 -25.69
N ARG A 162 2.43 14.59 -26.08
CA ARG A 162 3.10 14.67 -27.38
C ARG A 162 2.09 14.60 -28.54
N HIS A 163 1.10 13.72 -28.46
CA HIS A 163 0.06 13.60 -29.48
C HIS A 163 -0.75 14.89 -29.59
N MET A 164 -1.18 15.47 -28.47
CA MET A 164 -1.91 16.75 -28.45
C MET A 164 -1.09 17.89 -29.05
N MET A 165 0.20 18.00 -28.69
CA MET A 165 1.08 19.05 -29.24
C MET A 165 1.28 18.93 -30.75
N LEU A 166 1.36 17.68 -31.25
CA LEU A 166 1.48 17.40 -32.69
C LEU A 166 0.18 17.70 -33.43
N ALA A 167 -0.96 17.25 -32.90
CA ALA A 167 -2.28 17.49 -33.47
C ALA A 167 -2.61 18.98 -33.53
N GLY A 168 -2.31 19.72 -32.45
CA GLY A 168 -2.52 21.16 -32.35
C GLY A 168 -1.51 22.02 -33.11
N ARG A 169 -0.51 21.42 -33.78
CA ARG A 169 0.61 22.14 -34.43
C ARG A 169 1.24 23.23 -33.53
N ALA A 170 1.33 22.96 -32.24
CA ALA A 170 1.83 23.91 -31.24
C ALA A 170 3.35 24.07 -31.27
N LEU A 171 4.05 23.23 -32.03
CA LEU A 171 5.51 23.16 -32.07
C LEU A 171 6.04 23.59 -33.45
N PRO A 172 7.14 24.37 -33.48
CA PRO A 172 7.72 24.86 -34.73
C PRO A 172 8.27 23.73 -35.61
N ARG A 173 8.71 22.62 -35.00
CA ARG A 173 9.24 21.43 -35.70
C ARG A 173 8.74 20.15 -35.04
N ARG A 174 8.80 19.06 -35.80
CA ARG A 174 8.48 17.72 -35.28
C ARG A 174 9.48 17.34 -34.18
N PRO A 175 9.02 16.90 -33.00
CA PRO A 175 9.91 16.47 -31.93
C PRO A 175 10.71 15.23 -32.33
N ILE A 176 12.00 15.21 -32.01
CA ILE A 176 12.88 14.05 -32.15
C ILE A 176 13.11 13.36 -30.81
N SER A 177 13.64 12.13 -30.83
CA SER A 177 13.98 11.43 -29.59
C SER A 177 15.23 12.01 -28.94
N VAL A 178 15.33 11.92 -27.60
CA VAL A 178 16.53 12.37 -26.87
C VAL A 178 17.78 11.62 -27.31
N VAL A 179 17.65 10.31 -27.60
CA VAL A 179 18.76 9.47 -28.06
C VAL A 179 19.28 9.94 -29.41
N GLU A 180 18.38 10.29 -30.33
CA GLU A 180 18.73 10.80 -31.66
C GLU A 180 19.39 12.19 -31.58
N ALA A 181 18.82 13.08 -30.77
CA ALA A 181 19.39 14.40 -30.52
C ALA A 181 20.79 14.29 -29.92
N TRP A 182 21.01 13.37 -28.99
CA TRP A 182 22.30 13.12 -28.36
C TRP A 182 23.34 12.58 -29.34
N ARG A 183 22.95 11.60 -30.17
CA ARG A 183 23.83 11.05 -31.21
C ARG A 183 24.26 12.11 -32.22
N ASN A 184 23.35 13.01 -32.57
CA ASN A 184 23.59 14.07 -33.56
C ASN A 184 23.97 15.42 -32.93
N ARG A 185 24.38 15.46 -31.65
CA ARG A 185 24.59 16.72 -30.91
C ARG A 185 25.56 17.70 -31.59
N GLN A 186 26.58 17.20 -32.30
CA GLN A 186 27.54 18.05 -33.01
C GLN A 186 26.89 18.81 -34.17
N ARG A 187 25.92 18.19 -34.86
CA ARG A 187 25.17 18.81 -35.95
C ARG A 187 24.24 19.89 -35.42
N HIS A 188 23.61 19.61 -34.29
CA HIS A 188 22.65 20.51 -33.62
C HIS A 188 23.30 21.63 -32.79
N SER A 189 24.63 21.79 -32.87
CA SER A 189 25.35 22.86 -32.16
C SER A 189 25.25 24.23 -32.86
N SER A 190 24.74 24.27 -34.09
CA SER A 190 24.63 25.49 -34.89
C SER A 190 23.19 25.99 -34.94
N ARG A 191 23.02 27.30 -35.11
CA ARG A 191 21.70 27.97 -35.18
C ARG A 191 20.85 27.47 -36.35
N ASP A 192 21.47 26.96 -37.40
CA ASP A 192 20.77 26.46 -38.59
C ASP A 192 20.13 25.08 -38.37
N TYR A 193 20.58 24.34 -37.34
CA TYR A 193 20.16 22.96 -37.05
C TYR A 193 19.48 22.84 -35.68
N GLU A 194 18.50 23.70 -35.42
CA GLU A 194 17.65 23.65 -34.24
C GLU A 194 16.78 22.39 -34.18
N VAL A 195 16.62 21.84 -32.97
CA VAL A 195 15.79 20.67 -32.69
C VAL A 195 14.72 20.97 -31.66
N THR A 196 13.59 20.28 -31.76
CA THR A 196 12.51 20.34 -30.78
C THR A 196 12.47 19.02 -30.01
N LEU A 197 12.39 19.11 -28.68
CA LEU A 197 12.29 17.97 -27.78
C LEU A 197 11.03 18.12 -26.95
N VAL A 198 10.33 17.00 -26.72
CA VAL A 198 9.16 16.94 -25.83
C VAL A 198 9.41 15.83 -24.82
N GLY A 199 9.47 16.22 -23.55
CA GLY A 199 9.74 15.36 -22.42
C GLY A 199 9.02 15.83 -21.16
N LEU A 200 9.11 15.02 -20.12
CA LEU A 200 8.68 15.40 -18.77
C LEU A 200 9.87 16.02 -18.04
N VAL A 201 9.65 17.13 -17.35
CA VAL A 201 10.68 17.79 -16.52
C VAL A 201 10.69 17.13 -15.15
N SER A 202 11.86 16.72 -14.67
CA SER A 202 12.02 16.19 -13.31
C SER A 202 12.11 17.33 -12.29
N ASP A 203 13.02 18.27 -12.53
CA ASP A 203 13.25 19.44 -11.67
C ASP A 203 13.45 20.67 -12.55
N ALA A 204 12.93 21.81 -12.11
CA ALA A 204 13.18 23.09 -12.75
C ALA A 204 14.17 23.90 -11.89
N ARG A 205 15.31 24.27 -12.49
CA ARG A 205 16.30 25.15 -11.86
C ARG A 205 16.38 26.46 -12.64
N TRP A 206 16.30 27.58 -11.92
CA TRP A 206 16.37 28.90 -12.53
C TRP A 206 17.79 29.44 -12.46
N THR A 207 18.34 29.83 -13.61
CA THR A 207 19.65 30.49 -13.70
C THR A 207 19.47 31.95 -14.12
N ARG A 208 20.42 32.82 -13.78
CA ARG A 208 20.37 34.26 -14.14
C ARG A 208 20.28 34.49 -15.66
N ALA A 209 20.74 33.53 -16.47
CA ALA A 209 20.70 33.58 -17.93
C ALA A 209 19.36 33.11 -18.53
N GLY A 210 18.40 32.67 -17.72
CA GLY A 210 17.11 32.15 -18.19
C GLY A 210 17.18 30.75 -18.83
N ASN A 211 18.34 30.11 -18.81
CA ASN A 211 18.51 28.75 -19.31
C ASN A 211 18.14 27.74 -18.22
N LEU A 212 17.39 26.70 -18.60
CA LEU A 212 17.25 25.49 -17.78
C LEU A 212 18.63 24.83 -17.66
N SER A 213 19.09 24.60 -16.42
CA SER A 213 20.31 23.83 -16.12
C SER A 213 20.03 22.36 -15.91
#